data_AF-A0A673A9L0-F1
#
_entry.id   AF-A0A673A9L0-F1
#
_cell.length_a   1.000
_cell.length_b   1.000
_cell.length_c   1.000
_cell.angle_alpha   90.00
_cell.angle_beta   90.00
_cell.angle_gamma   90.00
#
_symmetry.space_group_name_H-M   'P 1'
#
loop_
_entity.id
_entity.type
_entity.pdbx_description
1 polymer ?
#
loop_
_entity_poly.entity_id
_entity_poly.type
_entity_poly.pdbx_seq_one_letter_code
_entity_poly.pdbx_strand_id
1 'polypeptide(L)'
;LFEKLSIYCDRYAELIPVSFVLGFYVTLVVSRWWGQFENVPWPDRLAALVSGHVRGADEAARLTRRTLMRYANLSGVLIYRSVSTAVYKRFPTMEHLVQAGTMRLKHTDVTFSTVFPSL
;
A
#
# COMPACT_ATOMS: atom_id res chain seq x y z
N LEU A 1 -52.57 -16.55 -5.03
CA LEU A 1 -51.63 -15.81 -5.89
C LEU A 1 -50.21 -15.84 -5.34
N PHE A 2 -50.00 -15.39 -4.08
CA PHE A 2 -48.71 -15.43 -3.39
C PHE A 2 -48.05 -16.82 -3.33
N GLU A 3 -48.81 -17.87 -3.02
CA GLU A 3 -48.30 -19.24 -2.95
C GLU A 3 -47.74 -19.76 -4.29
N LYS A 4 -48.41 -19.43 -5.41
CA LYS A 4 -47.92 -19.74 -6.76
C LYS A 4 -46.63 -18.99 -7.09
N LEU A 5 -46.47 -17.76 -6.59
CA LEU A 5 -45.25 -16.97 -6.74
C LEU A 5 -44.09 -17.59 -5.94
N SER A 6 -44.34 -17.99 -4.68
CA SER A 6 -43.33 -18.63 -3.82
C SER A 6 -42.78 -19.91 -4.46
N ILE A 7 -43.66 -20.79 -4.96
CA ILE A 7 -43.26 -22.04 -5.64
C ILE A 7 -42.57 -21.76 -6.99
N TYR A 8 -42.90 -20.65 -7.65
CA TYR A 8 -42.19 -20.22 -8.85
C TYR A 8 -40.76 -19.79 -8.50
N CYS A 9 -40.56 -18.94 -7.50
CA CYS A 9 -39.24 -18.48 -7.07
C CYS A 9 -38.34 -19.62 -6.55
N ASP A 10 -38.89 -20.56 -5.78
CA ASP A 10 -38.17 -21.71 -5.22
C ASP A 10 -37.53 -22.58 -6.32
N ARG A 11 -38.26 -22.79 -7.44
CA ARG A 11 -37.75 -23.52 -8.61
C ARG A 11 -36.52 -22.88 -9.28
N TYR A 12 -36.29 -21.58 -9.11
CA TYR A 12 -35.13 -20.89 -9.67
C TYR A 12 -34.02 -20.67 -8.63
N ALA A 13 -34.28 -20.88 -7.34
CA ALA A 13 -33.30 -20.67 -6.27
C ALA A 13 -32.10 -21.62 -6.39
N GLU A 14 -32.28 -22.80 -6.95
CA GLU A 14 -31.24 -23.83 -7.11
C GLU A 14 -30.69 -23.92 -8.55
N LEU A 15 -31.15 -23.08 -9.49
CA LEU A 15 -30.82 -23.21 -10.91
C LEU A 15 -29.32 -23.00 -11.21
N ILE A 16 -28.61 -22.32 -10.31
CA ILE A 16 -27.15 -22.14 -10.35
C ILE A 16 -26.60 -22.54 -8.98
N PRO A 17 -25.65 -23.49 -8.87
CA PRO A 17 -25.01 -23.80 -7.60
C PRO A 17 -24.13 -22.62 -7.17
N VAL A 18 -24.72 -21.67 -6.45
CA VAL A 18 -24.06 -20.45 -5.98
C VAL A 18 -22.78 -20.78 -5.22
N SER A 19 -22.79 -21.88 -4.46
CA SER A 19 -21.62 -22.39 -3.73
C SER A 19 -20.40 -22.65 -4.62
N PHE A 20 -20.60 -23.11 -5.85
CA PHE A 20 -19.50 -23.40 -6.78
C PHE A 20 -18.85 -22.11 -7.30
N VAL A 21 -19.67 -21.15 -7.75
CA VAL A 21 -19.20 -19.84 -8.23
C VAL A 21 -18.56 -19.05 -7.09
N LEU A 22 -19.18 -19.09 -5.91
CA LEU A 22 -18.65 -18.46 -4.70
C LEU A 22 -17.31 -19.09 -4.30
N GLY A 23 -17.16 -20.41 -4.41
CA GLY A 23 -15.90 -21.10 -4.16
C GLY A 23 -14.76 -20.54 -5.02
N PHE A 24 -14.92 -20.46 -6.33
CA PHE A 24 -13.91 -19.87 -7.21
C PHE A 24 -13.65 -18.40 -6.91
N TYR A 25 -14.71 -17.62 -6.68
CA TYR A 25 -14.57 -16.20 -6.37
C TYR A 25 -13.76 -15.98 -5.08
N VAL A 26 -14.10 -16.69 -4.01
CA VAL A 26 -13.38 -16.61 -2.73
C VAL A 26 -11.93 -17.04 -2.88
N THR A 27 -11.66 -18.13 -3.60
CA THR A 27 -10.27 -18.56 -3.87
C THR A 27 -9.48 -17.48 -4.61
N LEU A 28 -10.07 -16.84 -5.63
CA LEU A 28 -9.44 -15.75 -6.36
C LEU A 28 -9.16 -14.53 -5.44
N VAL A 29 -10.14 -14.14 -4.62
CA VAL A 29 -10.00 -13.01 -3.69
C VAL A 29 -8.90 -13.28 -2.66
N VAL A 30 -8.86 -14.47 -2.06
CA VAL A 30 -7.84 -14.85 -1.09
C VAL A 30 -6.46 -14.89 -1.73
N SER A 31 -6.34 -15.43 -2.94
CA SER A 31 -5.07 -15.45 -3.68
C SER A 31 -4.55 -14.03 -3.96
N ARG A 32 -5.42 -13.12 -4.41
CA ARG A 32 -5.05 -11.71 -4.64
C ARG A 32 -4.70 -10.99 -3.35
N TRP A 33 -5.45 -11.24 -2.27
CA TRP A 33 -5.20 -10.64 -0.96
C TRP A 33 -3.83 -11.05 -0.42
N TRP A 34 -3.50 -12.35 -0.49
CA TRP A 34 -2.20 -12.85 -0.07
C TRP A 34 -1.08 -12.28 -0.94
N GLY A 35 -1.28 -12.25 -2.27
CA GLY A 35 -0.33 -11.62 -3.17
C GLY A 35 -0.10 -10.13 -2.86
N GLN A 36 -1.13 -9.37 -2.47
CA GLN A 36 -0.95 -8.00 -2.01
C GLN A 36 -0.11 -7.92 -0.72
N PHE A 37 -0.34 -8.82 0.24
CA PHE A 37 0.40 -8.88 1.50
C PHE A 37 1.89 -9.20 1.27
N GLU A 38 2.22 -10.12 0.37
CA GLU A 38 3.62 -10.45 0.04
C GLU A 38 4.36 -9.29 -0.65
N ASN A 39 3.64 -8.44 -1.38
CA ASN A 39 4.21 -7.28 -2.07
C ASN A 39 4.37 -6.04 -1.17
N VAL A 40 4.02 -6.12 0.12
CA VAL A 40 4.26 -5.05 1.09
C VAL A 40 5.78 -4.83 1.23
N PRO A 41 6.34 -3.66 0.86
CA PRO A 41 7.78 -3.40 1.02
C PRO A 41 8.17 -3.31 2.50
N TRP A 42 8.98 -4.28 2.96
CA TRP A 42 9.59 -4.29 4.28
C TRP A 42 11.00 -3.66 4.25
N PRO A 43 11.33 -2.72 5.15
CA PRO A 43 12.60 -2.01 5.13
C PRO A 43 13.81 -2.86 5.57
N ASP A 44 13.58 -4.01 6.21
CA ASP A 44 14.59 -4.82 6.90
C ASP A 44 15.75 -5.26 5.99
N ARG A 45 15.42 -5.78 4.80
CA ARG A 45 16.44 -6.22 3.83
C ARG A 45 17.29 -5.06 3.33
N LEU A 46 16.65 -3.92 3.06
CA LEU A 46 17.35 -2.71 2.64
C LEU A 46 18.21 -2.15 3.78
N ALA A 47 17.71 -2.16 5.01
CA ALA A 47 18.45 -1.70 6.19
C ALA A 47 19.72 -2.51 6.40
N ALA A 48 19.64 -3.84 6.28
CA ALA A 48 20.80 -4.72 6.36
C ALA A 48 21.83 -4.39 5.26
N LEU A 49 21.36 -4.18 4.02
CA LEU A 49 22.24 -3.83 2.89
C LEU A 49 22.93 -2.49 3.11
N VAL A 50 22.18 -1.45 3.49
CA VAL A 50 22.69 -0.10 3.77
C VAL A 50 23.69 -0.14 4.93
N SER A 51 23.41 -0.91 5.99
CA SER A 51 24.32 -1.06 7.13
C SER A 51 25.63 -1.78 6.76
N GLY A 52 25.58 -2.76 5.86
CA GLY A 52 26.78 -3.51 5.43
C GLY A 52 27.66 -2.75 4.44
N HIS A 53 27.06 -1.92 3.59
CA HIS A 53 27.76 -1.24 2.49
C HIS A 53 28.20 0.19 2.85
N VAL A 54 27.43 0.92 3.65
CA VAL A 54 27.80 2.28 4.09
C VAL A 54 28.64 2.19 5.35
N ARG A 55 29.95 2.03 5.16
CA ARG A 55 30.94 1.96 6.25
C ARG A 55 31.27 3.35 6.78
N GLY A 56 31.74 3.41 8.02
CA GLY A 56 32.10 4.65 8.71
C GLY A 56 31.26 4.87 9.98
N ALA A 57 31.95 5.28 11.05
CA ALA A 57 31.38 5.65 12.34
C ALA A 57 31.27 7.18 12.52
N ASP A 58 31.73 7.94 11.52
CA ASP A 58 31.63 9.37 11.45
C ASP A 58 30.18 9.84 11.25
N GLU A 59 29.96 11.12 11.55
CA GLU A 59 28.64 11.74 11.44
C GLU A 59 28.11 11.70 10.00
N ALA A 60 28.98 11.83 8.99
CA ALA A 60 28.54 11.82 7.59
C ALA A 60 28.06 10.43 7.15
N ALA A 61 28.77 9.36 7.51
CA ALA A 61 28.30 7.99 7.27
C ALA A 61 26.98 7.70 8.01
N ARG A 62 26.84 8.18 9.26
CA ARG A 62 25.60 8.04 10.04
C ARG A 62 24.42 8.76 9.37
N LEU A 63 24.63 9.99 8.90
CA LEU A 63 23.63 10.77 8.18
C LEU A 63 23.25 10.12 6.84
N THR A 64 24.21 9.52 6.15
CA THR A 64 23.99 8.82 4.89
C THR A 64 23.08 7.60 5.08
N ARG A 65 23.38 6.72 6.05
CA ARG A 65 22.52 5.57 6.38
C ARG A 65 21.10 6.00 6.74
N ARG A 66 20.94 7.03 7.58
CA ARG A 66 19.63 7.57 7.97
C ARG A 66 18.87 8.17 6.79
N THR A 67 19.56 8.86 5.88
CA THR A 67 18.95 9.50 4.71
C THR A 67 18.46 8.46 3.70
N LEU A 68 19.26 7.42 3.42
CA LEU A 68 18.87 6.32 2.55
C LEU A 68 17.60 5.62 3.05
N MET A 69 17.59 5.25 4.34
CA MET A 69 16.42 4.60 4.95
C MET A 69 15.19 5.52 4.98
N ARG A 70 15.39 6.82 5.20
CA ARG A 70 14.30 7.80 5.12
C ARG A 70 13.68 7.86 3.73
N TYR A 71 14.48 7.85 2.67
CA TYR A 71 13.95 7.86 1.30
C TYR A 71 13.18 6.59 0.95
N ALA A 72 13.64 5.42 1.39
CA ALA A 72 12.91 4.17 1.23
C ALA A 72 11.59 4.16 2.01
N ASN A 73 11.58 4.68 3.24
CA ASN A 73 10.35 4.80 4.02
C ASN A 73 9.39 5.81 3.37
N LEU A 74 9.89 6.92 2.85
CA LEU A 74 9.09 7.92 2.15
C LEU A 74 8.44 7.34 0.89
N SER A 75 9.17 6.59 0.07
CA SER A 75 8.59 5.95 -1.12
C SER A 75 7.49 4.95 -0.76
N GLY A 76 7.70 4.15 0.30
CA GLY A 76 6.69 3.25 0.83
C GLY A 76 5.42 4.00 1.26
N VAL A 77 5.56 5.09 2.03
CA VAL A 77 4.41 5.90 2.47
C VAL A 77 3.67 6.52 1.29
N LEU A 78 4.37 7.00 0.26
CA LEU A 78 3.74 7.57 -0.94
C LEU A 78 2.91 6.53 -1.71
N ILE A 79 3.42 5.31 -1.87
CA ILE A 79 2.69 4.21 -2.50
C ILE A 79 1.50 3.80 -1.63
N TYR A 80 1.68 3.64 -0.32
CA TYR A 80 0.56 3.29 0.56
C TYR A 80 -0.51 4.37 0.59
N ARG A 81 -0.13 5.65 0.51
CA ARG A 81 -1.08 6.76 0.42
C ARG A 81 -1.95 6.68 -0.84
N SER A 82 -1.47 6.13 -1.95
CA SER A 82 -2.26 6.02 -3.19
C SER A 82 -3.19 4.81 -3.22
N VAL A 83 -2.85 3.72 -2.51
CA VAL A 83 -3.64 2.46 -2.54
C VAL A 83 -4.45 2.20 -1.27
N SER A 84 -4.05 2.77 -0.12
CA SER A 84 -4.69 2.55 1.18
C SER A 84 -5.41 3.81 1.66
N THR A 85 -6.72 3.71 1.82
CA THR A 85 -7.56 4.78 2.36
C THR A 85 -7.19 5.15 3.79
N ALA A 86 -6.69 4.20 4.59
CA ALA A 86 -6.24 4.46 5.95
C ALA A 86 -4.98 5.34 5.97
N VAL A 87 -4.02 5.06 5.09
CA VAL A 87 -2.80 5.87 4.97
C VAL A 87 -3.10 7.23 4.35
N TYR A 88 -4.00 7.28 3.37
CA TYR A 88 -4.49 8.55 2.81
C TYR A 88 -5.13 9.44 3.87
N LYS A 89 -5.99 8.90 4.74
CA LYS A 89 -6.59 9.66 5.85
C LYS A 89 -5.56 10.16 6.86
N ARG A 90 -4.48 9.41 7.08
CA ARG A 90 -3.39 9.82 7.99
C ARG A 90 -2.48 10.89 7.37
N PHE A 91 -2.26 10.83 6.06
CA PHE A 91 -1.42 11.79 5.33
C PHE A 91 -2.18 12.38 4.12
N PRO A 92 -3.20 13.24 4.33
CA PRO A 92 -4.01 13.75 3.22
C PRO A 92 -3.25 14.70 2.30
N THR A 93 -2.27 15.44 2.81
CA THR A 93 -1.44 16.38 2.02
C THR A 93 0.05 16.08 2.19
N MET A 94 0.88 16.62 1.28
CA MET A 94 2.34 16.49 1.37
C MET A 94 2.89 17.16 2.65
N GLU A 95 2.23 18.21 3.15
CA GLU A 95 2.60 18.87 4.40
C GLU A 95 2.51 17.93 5.60
N HIS A 96 1.54 17.02 5.64
CA HIS A 96 1.44 16.01 6.69
C HIS A 96 2.66 15.06 6.69
N LEU A 97 3.25 14.79 5.52
CA LEU A 97 4.47 13.99 5.39
C LEU A 97 5.72 14.75 5.86
N VAL A 98 5.75 16.07 5.64
CA VAL A 98 6.80 16.96 6.15
C VAL A 98 6.72 17.06 7.67
N GLN A 99 5.52 17.30 8.22
CA GLN A 99 5.29 17.41 9.66
C GLN A 99 5.60 16.10 10.40
N ALA A 100 5.31 14.95 9.80
CA ALA A 100 5.67 13.64 10.33
C ALA A 100 7.17 13.32 10.26
N GLY A 101 8.01 14.25 9.74
CA GLY A 101 9.46 14.09 9.62
C GLY A 101 9.89 13.03 8.61
N THR A 102 8.95 12.51 7.81
CA THR A 102 9.21 11.53 6.76
C THR A 102 9.81 12.22 5.52
N MET A 103 9.39 13.47 5.26
CA MET A 103 9.93 14.32 4.20
C MET A 103 10.59 15.59 4.80
N ARG A 104 11.68 16.09 4.20
CA ARG A 104 12.25 17.40 4.58
C ARG A 104 11.74 18.49 3.64
N LEU A 105 11.59 19.71 4.16
CA LEU A 105 11.16 20.91 3.42
C LEU A 105 11.93 21.19 2.12
N LYS A 106 13.25 20.90 2.08
CA LYS A 106 14.05 21.06 0.84
C LYS A 106 13.73 20.06 -0.27
N HIS A 107 13.10 18.92 0.06
CA HIS A 107 12.74 17.89 -0.91
C HIS A 107 11.34 18.09 -1.48
N THR A 108 10.48 18.89 -0.82
CA THR A 108 9.10 19.15 -1.26
C THR A 108 9.06 19.77 -2.65
N ASP A 109 9.91 20.75 -2.93
CA ASP A 109 9.97 21.45 -4.23
C ASP A 109 10.39 20.51 -5.38
N VAL A 110 11.33 19.59 -5.10
CA VAL A 110 11.85 18.63 -6.09
C VAL A 110 10.85 17.50 -6.35
N THR A 111 10.20 16.97 -5.32
CA THR A 111 9.20 15.90 -5.49
C THR A 111 7.92 16.41 -6.14
N PHE A 112 7.49 17.64 -5.84
CA PHE A 112 6.31 18.23 -6.45
C PHE A 112 6.51 18.42 -7.96
N SER A 113 7.67 18.96 -8.37
CA SER A 113 8.02 19.15 -9.78
C SER A 113 8.26 17.87 -10.58
N THR A 114 8.70 16.78 -9.93
CA THR A 114 9.00 15.51 -10.62
C THR A 114 7.84 14.51 -10.64
N VAL A 115 6.99 14.49 -9.62
CA VAL A 115 5.89 13.52 -9.49
C VAL A 115 4.55 14.08 -9.97
N PHE A 116 4.36 15.40 -9.90
CA PHE A 116 3.15 16.08 -10.38
C PHE A 116 3.52 17.24 -11.32
N PRO A 117 4.11 16.97 -12.49
CA PRO A 117 4.60 18.02 -13.40
C PRO A 117 3.49 18.87 -14.05
N SER A 118 2.21 18.53 -13.85
CA SER A 118 1.06 19.15 -14.53
C SER A 118 -0.03 19.66 -13.57
N LEU A 119 0.33 19.96 -12.32
CA LEU A 119 -0.47 20.76 -11.39
C LEU A 119 0.23 22.09 -11.13
#